data_AF-A0A0U5CNZ2-F1
#
_entry.id   AF-A0A0U5CNZ2-F1
#
_cell.length_a   1.000
_cell.length_b   1.000
_cell.length_c   1.000
_cell.angle_alpha   90.00
_cell.angle_beta   90.00
_cell.angle_gamma   90.00
#
_symmetry.space_group_name_H-M   'P 1'
#
loop_
_entity.id
_entity.type
_entity.pdbx_description
1 polymer ?
#
loop_
_entity_poly.entity_id
_entity_poly.type
_entity_poly.pdbx_seq_one_letter_code
_entity_poly.pdbx_strand_id
1 'polypeptide(L)'
;MGLHQTTLSLSTSWEDMSESERLFWIAYAMDKQNVFLAGQAGELYLFDCRFPLHPVDCEHPSPRQHFGALTHLMAIWEDIYLKLYSPRSTMYSTDSRSSQAQTLRQELARWEAAHNRLLNPTVIDSTHSPNLNLQSSTTELTYALHVTHLLISRCDSSLPIANRYRTPSLAALTTITSYDRDHPNTHTHASMATLSRMFRNYPMIPFHDLFISLLTSSKTKQIFNETAETLQATHRALSLLQNEHWLESYYIKLYSGFSWCTEQVEILYTMLAYFSDQGACPDLEDFVGIGSGSGMDLESLIAAYEAECGHQHCERGPDADERTRIERIMGLGDSFFDVAGGIF
;
A
#
# COMPACT_ATOMS: atom_id res chain seq x y z
N MET A 1 30.26 -7.18 -5.51
CA MET A 1 30.37 -8.59 -5.95
C MET A 1 30.41 -8.77 -7.47
N GLY A 2 30.28 -7.73 -8.31
CA GLY A 2 30.54 -7.85 -9.76
C GLY A 2 29.68 -8.89 -10.52
N LEU A 3 28.59 -9.38 -9.92
CA LEU A 3 27.75 -10.45 -10.48
C LEU A 3 27.14 -10.06 -11.83
N HIS A 4 26.89 -8.76 -12.06
CA HIS A 4 26.40 -8.23 -13.33
C HIS A 4 27.49 -8.14 -14.42
N GLN A 5 28.76 -8.43 -14.09
CA GLN A 5 29.92 -8.34 -15.00
C GLN A 5 30.45 -9.71 -15.44
N THR A 6 29.95 -10.81 -14.89
CA THR A 6 30.29 -12.17 -15.35
C THR A 6 29.87 -12.36 -16.82
N THR A 7 30.51 -13.32 -17.49
CA THR A 7 30.32 -13.67 -18.90
C THR A 7 28.86 -13.60 -19.34
N LEU A 8 28.61 -13.10 -20.57
CA LEU A 8 27.29 -13.03 -21.20
C LEU A 8 26.49 -14.30 -20.90
N SER A 9 25.32 -14.13 -20.29
CA SER A 9 24.48 -15.27 -19.99
C SER A 9 24.03 -15.95 -21.28
N LEU A 10 24.09 -17.28 -21.29
CA LEU A 10 23.58 -18.11 -22.37
C LEU A 10 22.13 -18.56 -22.11
N SER A 11 21.54 -18.18 -20.97
CA SER A 11 20.16 -18.48 -20.67
C SER A 11 19.25 -17.75 -21.66
N THR A 12 18.16 -18.41 -22.05
CA THR A 12 17.14 -17.86 -22.93
C THR A 12 15.79 -17.76 -22.22
N SER A 13 15.71 -18.22 -20.97
CA SER A 13 14.48 -18.33 -20.20
C SER A 13 14.75 -18.17 -18.70
N TRP A 14 13.69 -17.84 -17.94
CA TRP A 14 13.70 -17.81 -16.48
C TRP A 14 13.97 -19.19 -15.84
N GLU A 15 13.74 -20.28 -16.57
CA GLU A 15 13.96 -21.65 -16.09
C GLU A 15 15.45 -22.07 -16.20
N ASP A 16 16.16 -21.51 -17.18
CA ASP A 16 17.54 -21.91 -17.50
C ASP A 16 18.61 -20.96 -16.94
N MET A 17 18.21 -20.01 -16.07
CA MET A 17 19.14 -19.05 -15.49
C MET A 17 20.21 -19.72 -14.63
N SER A 18 21.44 -19.23 -14.76
CA SER A 18 22.52 -19.59 -13.83
C SER A 18 22.20 -19.10 -12.41
N GLU A 19 22.82 -19.70 -11.40
CA GLU A 19 22.64 -19.28 -10.00
C GLU A 19 23.05 -17.81 -9.78
N SER A 20 24.12 -17.36 -10.42
CA SER A 20 24.60 -15.97 -10.33
C SER A 20 23.62 -14.98 -10.95
N GLU A 21 23.04 -15.32 -12.10
CA GLU A 21 22.01 -14.51 -12.76
C GLU A 21 20.73 -14.46 -11.92
N ARG A 22 20.29 -15.61 -11.38
CA ARG A 22 19.14 -15.67 -10.48
C ARG A 22 19.35 -14.82 -9.24
N LEU A 23 20.52 -14.91 -8.60
CA LEU A 23 20.86 -14.11 -7.42
C LEU A 23 20.87 -12.61 -7.75
N PHE A 24 21.37 -12.22 -8.93
CA PHE A 24 21.31 -10.85 -9.39
C PHE A 24 19.87 -10.36 -9.50
N TRP A 25 18.98 -11.10 -10.17
CA TRP A 25 17.59 -10.65 -10.34
C TRP A 25 16.83 -10.57 -9.01
N ILE A 26 17.12 -11.47 -8.06
CA ILE A 26 16.56 -11.39 -6.70
C ILE A 26 17.04 -10.11 -6.00
N ALA A 27 18.34 -9.84 -6.04
CA ALA A 27 18.91 -8.63 -5.44
C ALA A 27 18.38 -7.36 -6.12
N TYR A 28 18.22 -7.37 -7.44
CA TYR A 28 17.62 -6.29 -8.20
C TYR A 28 16.17 -6.02 -7.78
N ALA A 29 15.33 -7.06 -7.66
CA ALA A 29 13.96 -6.89 -7.21
C ALA A 29 13.89 -6.32 -5.78
N MET A 30 14.72 -6.83 -4.87
CA MET A 30 14.81 -6.33 -3.49
C MET A 30 15.30 -4.88 -3.43
N ASP A 31 16.24 -4.49 -4.29
CA ASP A 31 16.71 -3.11 -4.42
C ASP A 31 15.52 -2.18 -4.74
N LYS A 32 14.72 -2.51 -5.77
CA LYS A 32 13.56 -1.69 -6.17
C LYS A 32 12.46 -1.65 -5.14
N GLN A 33 12.22 -2.75 -4.44
CA GLN A 33 11.32 -2.78 -3.29
C GLN A 33 11.78 -1.85 -2.18
N ASN A 34 13.07 -1.89 -1.83
CA ASN A 34 13.66 -1.06 -0.78
C ASN A 34 13.64 0.43 -1.11
N VAL A 35 13.73 0.83 -2.39
CA VAL A 35 13.63 2.23 -2.80
C VAL A 35 12.36 2.89 -2.25
N PHE A 36 11.22 2.21 -2.34
CA PHE A 36 9.93 2.76 -1.89
C PHE A 36 9.61 2.47 -0.43
N LEU A 37 10.30 1.53 0.20
CA LEU A 37 10.18 1.26 1.64
C LEU A 37 11.03 2.22 2.49
N ALA A 38 12.26 2.46 2.06
CA ALA A 38 13.23 3.27 2.79
C ALA A 38 13.37 4.70 2.25
N GLY A 39 12.81 4.99 1.07
CA GLY A 39 12.95 6.29 0.41
C GLY A 39 14.34 6.59 -0.13
N GLN A 40 15.19 5.57 -0.22
CA GLN A 40 16.57 5.69 -0.67
C GLN A 40 16.67 5.41 -2.17
N ALA A 41 17.67 5.98 -2.83
CA ALA A 41 17.97 5.62 -4.22
C ALA A 41 18.39 4.14 -4.31
N GLY A 42 17.99 3.47 -5.38
CA GLY A 42 18.42 2.10 -5.65
C GLY A 42 19.87 2.08 -6.12
N GLU A 43 20.56 0.98 -5.84
CA GLU A 43 21.98 0.80 -6.18
C GLU A 43 22.16 -0.01 -7.47
N LEU A 44 21.14 -0.79 -7.88
CA LEU A 44 21.24 -1.72 -8.99
C LEU A 44 20.41 -1.25 -10.18
N TYR A 45 21.02 -0.61 -11.17
CA TYR A 45 20.30 -0.12 -12.35
C TYR A 45 20.29 -1.10 -13.52
N LEU A 46 19.17 -1.16 -14.24
CA LEU A 46 19.02 -2.06 -15.37
C LEU A 46 19.97 -1.70 -16.53
N PHE A 47 20.21 -0.40 -16.77
CA PHE A 47 21.10 0.06 -17.84
C PHE A 47 22.57 -0.35 -17.64
N ASP A 48 22.98 -0.65 -16.39
CA ASP A 48 24.31 -1.13 -16.05
C ASP A 48 24.39 -2.68 -15.99
N CYS A 49 23.28 -3.37 -16.25
CA CYS A 49 23.17 -4.82 -16.20
C CYS A 49 23.52 -5.46 -17.56
N ARG A 50 24.28 -6.56 -17.54
CA ARG A 50 24.56 -7.38 -18.74
C ARG A 50 23.61 -8.56 -18.92
N PHE A 51 22.81 -8.89 -17.91
CA PHE A 51 21.82 -9.95 -18.01
C PHE A 51 20.58 -9.44 -18.75
N PRO A 52 20.08 -10.17 -19.75
CA PRO A 52 18.86 -9.77 -20.45
C PRO A 52 17.64 -9.99 -19.56
N LEU A 53 16.64 -9.12 -19.68
CA LEU A 53 15.29 -9.41 -19.20
C LEU A 53 14.68 -10.48 -20.10
N HIS A 54 14.65 -11.72 -19.61
CA HIS A 54 14.12 -12.85 -20.37
C HIS A 54 12.62 -12.68 -20.64
N PRO A 55 12.12 -13.14 -21.80
CA PRO A 55 10.69 -13.19 -22.07
C PRO A 55 10.01 -14.11 -21.04
N VAL A 56 8.81 -13.73 -20.62
CA VAL A 56 7.99 -14.51 -19.69
C VAL A 56 7.04 -15.38 -20.50
N ASP A 57 7.07 -16.69 -20.24
CA ASP A 57 6.10 -17.64 -20.81
C ASP A 57 4.86 -17.69 -19.93
N CYS A 58 3.77 -17.10 -20.42
CA CYS A 58 2.47 -17.05 -19.76
C CYS A 58 1.59 -18.26 -20.07
N GLU A 59 1.98 -19.15 -21.00
CA GLU A 59 1.22 -20.36 -21.36
C GLU A 59 1.39 -21.46 -20.31
N HIS A 60 2.56 -21.52 -19.67
CA HIS A 60 2.89 -22.50 -18.64
C HIS A 60 3.32 -21.81 -17.34
N PRO A 61 2.36 -21.31 -16.53
CA PRO A 61 2.66 -20.58 -15.30
C PRO A 61 3.50 -21.41 -14.33
N SER A 62 4.70 -20.92 -14.00
CA SER A 62 5.57 -21.47 -12.96
C SER A 62 5.90 -20.39 -11.92
N PRO A 63 6.38 -20.77 -10.72
CA PRO A 63 6.91 -19.79 -9.76
C PRO A 63 8.03 -18.92 -10.35
N ARG A 64 8.84 -19.45 -11.29
CA ARG A 64 9.88 -18.66 -11.94
C ARG A 64 9.34 -17.69 -12.97
N GLN A 65 8.27 -18.06 -13.69
CA GLN A 65 7.59 -17.12 -14.60
C GLN A 65 6.92 -15.98 -13.83
N HIS A 66 6.34 -16.26 -12.65
CA HIS A 66 5.83 -15.21 -11.76
C HIS A 66 6.95 -14.28 -11.26
N PHE A 67 8.10 -14.86 -10.87
CA PHE A 67 9.27 -14.07 -10.50
C PHE A 67 9.81 -13.24 -11.69
N GLY A 68 9.77 -13.79 -12.90
CA GLY A 68 10.13 -13.07 -14.12
C GLY A 68 9.20 -11.88 -14.39
N ALA A 69 7.89 -12.10 -14.30
CA ALA A 69 6.89 -11.03 -14.41
C ALA A 69 7.09 -9.96 -13.33
N LEU A 70 7.34 -10.37 -12.08
CA LEU A 70 7.67 -9.45 -10.99
C LEU A 70 8.95 -8.66 -11.32
N THR A 71 9.98 -9.29 -11.86
CA THR A 71 11.24 -8.61 -12.23
C THR A 71 11.02 -7.58 -13.35
N HIS A 72 10.18 -7.89 -14.35
CA HIS A 72 9.74 -6.92 -15.35
C HIS A 72 9.00 -5.75 -14.69
N LEU A 73 8.16 -6.01 -13.70
CA LEU A 73 7.48 -4.97 -12.93
C LEU A 73 8.46 -4.12 -12.12
N MET A 74 9.53 -4.71 -11.57
CA MET A 74 10.60 -3.98 -10.87
C MET A 74 11.39 -3.06 -11.82
N ALA A 75 11.51 -3.39 -13.10
CA ALA A 75 12.02 -2.44 -14.10
C ALA A 75 11.10 -1.23 -14.27
N ILE A 76 9.78 -1.42 -14.24
CA ILE A 76 8.83 -0.30 -14.21
C ILE A 76 8.99 0.50 -12.92
N TRP A 77 9.27 -0.12 -11.77
CA TRP A 77 9.53 0.56 -10.50
C TRP A 77 10.79 1.43 -10.53
N GLU A 78 11.86 0.96 -11.17
CA GLU A 78 13.05 1.78 -11.43
C GLU A 78 12.68 3.05 -12.20
N ASP A 79 11.90 2.90 -13.26
CA ASP A 79 11.43 3.98 -14.10
C ASP A 79 10.49 4.95 -13.36
N ILE A 80 9.59 4.43 -12.52
CA ILE A 80 8.74 5.22 -11.61
C ILE A 80 9.62 6.06 -10.69
N TYR A 81 10.64 5.46 -10.06
CA TYR A 81 11.54 6.19 -9.19
C TYR A 81 12.24 7.31 -9.95
N LEU A 82 12.92 6.99 -11.07
CA LEU A 82 13.69 7.96 -11.84
C LEU A 82 12.82 9.13 -12.34
N LYS A 83 11.62 8.84 -12.86
CA LYS A 83 10.76 9.83 -13.50
C LYS A 83 9.88 10.61 -12.52
N LEU A 84 9.45 9.99 -11.41
CA LEU A 84 8.41 10.55 -10.53
C LEU A 84 8.89 10.86 -9.11
N TYR A 85 9.85 10.10 -8.56
CA TYR A 85 10.22 10.18 -7.13
C TYR A 85 11.69 10.53 -6.83
N SER A 86 12.55 10.57 -7.85
CA SER A 86 13.95 10.95 -7.67
C SER A 86 14.10 12.41 -7.23
N PRO A 87 15.20 12.79 -6.54
CA PRO A 87 15.45 14.20 -6.22
C PRO A 87 15.45 15.12 -7.44
N ARG A 88 15.70 14.58 -8.64
CA ARG A 88 15.63 15.32 -9.90
C ARG A 88 14.20 15.52 -10.38
N SER A 89 13.29 14.58 -10.14
CA SER A 89 11.90 14.68 -10.61
C SER A 89 11.12 15.78 -9.88
N THR A 90 11.54 16.17 -8.68
CA THR A 90 10.95 17.29 -7.92
C THR A 90 11.14 18.63 -8.62
N MET A 91 12.15 18.75 -9.51
CA MET A 91 12.40 19.94 -10.31
C MET A 91 11.51 20.03 -11.55
N TYR A 92 10.76 18.97 -11.89
CA TYR A 92 9.85 18.98 -13.03
C TYR A 92 8.56 19.72 -12.70
N SER A 93 8.01 20.41 -13.70
CA SER A 93 6.68 21.03 -13.58
C SER A 93 5.60 19.97 -13.38
N THR A 94 4.47 20.39 -12.79
CA THR A 94 3.29 19.52 -12.60
C THR A 94 2.84 18.86 -13.92
N ASP A 95 2.81 19.62 -15.02
CA ASP A 95 2.44 19.08 -16.34
C ASP A 95 3.42 18.02 -16.85
N SER A 96 4.72 18.25 -16.64
CA SER A 96 5.77 17.31 -17.03
C SER A 96 5.65 16.02 -16.21
N ARG A 97 5.45 16.13 -14.88
CA ARG A 97 5.24 14.97 -14.00
C ARG A 97 4.00 14.18 -14.38
N SER A 98 2.88 14.85 -14.68
CA SER A 98 1.65 14.19 -15.13
C SER A 98 1.84 13.50 -16.48
N SER A 99 2.58 14.09 -17.42
CA SER A 99 2.94 13.43 -18.69
C SER A 99 3.82 12.19 -18.49
N GLN A 100 4.79 12.23 -17.58
CA GLN A 100 5.58 11.06 -17.20
C GLN A 100 4.72 9.97 -16.58
N ALA A 101 3.82 10.33 -15.66
CA ALA A 101 2.90 9.39 -15.03
C ALA A 101 1.95 8.74 -16.06
N GLN A 102 1.45 9.51 -17.02
CA GLN A 102 0.64 8.97 -18.12
C GLN A 102 1.42 7.98 -18.98
N THR A 103 2.68 8.26 -19.28
CA THR A 103 3.57 7.36 -20.04
C THR A 103 3.77 6.04 -19.29
N LEU A 104 4.09 6.11 -18.00
CA LEU A 104 4.26 4.95 -17.13
C LEU A 104 2.96 4.13 -17.01
N ARG A 105 1.80 4.78 -16.96
CA ARG A 105 0.50 4.09 -16.96
C ARG A 105 0.27 3.28 -18.22
N GLN A 106 0.65 3.82 -19.39
CA GLN A 106 0.54 3.10 -20.66
C GLN A 106 1.50 1.91 -20.70
N GLU A 107 2.70 2.07 -20.16
CA GLU A 107 3.67 0.98 -20.03
C GLU A 107 3.16 -0.13 -19.10
N LEU A 108 2.62 0.24 -17.94
CA LEU A 108 2.00 -0.71 -17.01
C LEU A 108 0.81 -1.45 -17.63
N ALA A 109 -0.04 -0.74 -18.38
CA ALA A 109 -1.17 -1.36 -19.09
C ALA A 109 -0.71 -2.37 -20.15
N ARG A 110 0.41 -2.10 -20.85
CA ARG A 110 1.01 -3.07 -21.79
C ARG A 110 1.57 -4.28 -21.04
N TRP A 111 2.23 -4.05 -19.90
CA TRP A 111 2.73 -5.12 -19.04
C TRP A 111 1.58 -6.01 -18.54
N GLU A 112 0.49 -5.42 -18.07
CA GLU A 112 -0.69 -6.14 -17.58
C GLU A 112 -1.32 -6.99 -18.68
N ALA A 113 -1.50 -6.42 -19.88
CA ALA A 113 -2.02 -7.15 -21.03
C ALA A 113 -1.13 -8.34 -21.41
N ALA A 114 0.19 -8.20 -21.34
CA ALA A 114 1.14 -9.26 -21.65
C ALA A 114 1.17 -10.39 -20.59
N HIS A 115 0.90 -10.06 -19.32
CA HIS A 115 0.98 -10.99 -18.20
C HIS A 115 -0.39 -11.41 -17.64
N ASN A 116 -1.48 -11.07 -18.32
CA ASN A 116 -2.85 -11.32 -17.85
C ASN A 116 -3.12 -12.77 -17.43
N ARG A 117 -2.53 -13.76 -18.11
CA ARG A 117 -2.71 -15.18 -17.76
C ARG A 117 -2.04 -15.59 -16.45
N LEU A 118 -0.96 -14.89 -16.05
CA LEU A 118 -0.32 -15.11 -14.75
C LEU A 118 -1.13 -14.44 -13.62
N LEU A 119 -1.75 -13.30 -13.91
CA LEU A 119 -2.62 -12.58 -12.97
C LEU A 119 -3.96 -13.31 -12.77
N ASN A 120 -4.48 -13.91 -13.84
CA ASN A 120 -5.76 -14.60 -13.88
C ASN A 120 -5.57 -16.05 -14.39
N PRO A 121 -4.94 -16.93 -13.58
CA PRO A 121 -4.77 -18.32 -13.97
C PRO A 121 -6.15 -18.97 -14.15
N THR A 122 -6.50 -19.29 -15.40
CA THR A 122 -7.76 -19.96 -15.72
C THR A 122 -7.78 -21.34 -15.06
N VAL A 123 -8.85 -21.66 -14.34
CA VAL A 123 -9.09 -22.91 -13.57
C VAL A 123 -9.26 -24.16 -14.49
N ILE A 124 -8.62 -24.18 -15.65
CA ILE A 124 -8.89 -25.18 -16.70
C ILE A 124 -8.31 -26.55 -16.34
N ASP A 125 -7.30 -26.64 -15.46
CA ASP A 125 -6.78 -27.92 -14.97
C ASP A 125 -7.36 -28.31 -13.60
N SER A 126 -8.69 -28.48 -13.57
CA SER A 126 -9.49 -28.88 -12.41
C SER A 126 -9.30 -30.34 -11.97
N THR A 127 -8.20 -30.98 -12.37
CA THR A 127 -7.82 -32.35 -11.98
C THR A 127 -6.71 -32.40 -10.92
N HIS A 128 -6.07 -31.27 -10.61
CA HIS A 128 -5.04 -31.19 -9.58
C HIS A 128 -5.38 -30.15 -8.51
N SER A 129 -5.11 -30.51 -7.25
CA SER A 129 -5.22 -29.64 -6.08
C SER A 129 -4.60 -28.27 -6.37
N PRO A 130 -5.22 -27.15 -5.97
CA PRO A 130 -4.67 -25.82 -6.20
C PRO A 130 -3.23 -25.76 -5.69
N ASN A 131 -2.29 -25.42 -6.59
CA ASN A 131 -0.90 -25.27 -6.22
C ASN A 131 -0.76 -23.99 -5.38
N LEU A 132 -0.75 -24.17 -4.05
CA LEU A 132 -0.67 -23.08 -3.07
C LEU A 132 0.51 -22.12 -3.32
N ASN A 133 1.63 -22.62 -3.84
CA ASN A 133 2.79 -21.79 -4.17
C ASN A 133 2.52 -20.88 -5.37
N LEU A 134 1.78 -21.39 -6.36
CA LEU A 134 1.39 -20.62 -7.54
C LEU A 134 0.38 -19.54 -7.14
N GLN A 135 -0.66 -19.91 -6.39
CA GLN A 135 -1.64 -18.94 -5.86
C GLN A 135 -0.96 -17.84 -5.04
N SER A 136 -0.04 -18.22 -4.15
CA SER A 136 0.75 -17.26 -3.37
C SER A 136 1.57 -16.30 -4.23
N SER A 137 2.18 -16.80 -5.32
CA SER A 137 2.96 -15.99 -6.24
C SER A 137 2.07 -15.08 -7.09
N THR A 138 0.90 -15.56 -7.51
CA THR A 138 -0.12 -14.76 -8.20
C THR A 138 -0.62 -13.63 -7.31
N THR A 139 -0.98 -13.93 -6.06
CA THR A 139 -1.44 -12.90 -5.10
C THR A 139 -0.37 -11.83 -4.87
N GLU A 140 0.88 -12.23 -4.65
CA GLU A 140 1.98 -11.28 -4.47
C GLU A 140 2.15 -10.39 -5.72
N LEU A 141 2.12 -10.98 -6.92
CA LEU A 141 2.24 -10.24 -8.18
C LEU A 141 1.07 -9.26 -8.38
N THR A 142 -0.16 -9.68 -8.09
CA THR A 142 -1.35 -8.82 -8.15
C THR A 142 -1.27 -7.67 -7.16
N TYR A 143 -0.81 -7.92 -5.94
CA TYR A 143 -0.57 -6.88 -4.95
C TYR A 143 0.47 -5.87 -5.45
N ALA A 144 1.61 -6.35 -5.96
CA ALA A 144 2.65 -5.52 -6.53
C ALA A 144 2.14 -4.66 -7.69
N LEU A 145 1.30 -5.21 -8.58
CA LEU A 145 0.65 -4.48 -9.66
C LEU A 145 -0.20 -3.32 -9.14
N HIS A 146 -1.06 -3.56 -8.13
CA HIS A 146 -1.90 -2.50 -7.57
C HIS A 146 -1.09 -1.41 -6.86
N VAL A 147 -0.01 -1.77 -6.16
CA VAL A 147 0.94 -0.80 -5.61
C VAL A 147 1.59 0.02 -6.73
N THR A 148 1.96 -0.62 -7.84
CA THR A 148 2.52 0.07 -9.01
C THR A 148 1.54 1.11 -9.58
N HIS A 149 0.26 0.73 -9.72
CA HIS A 149 -0.79 1.66 -10.12
C HIS A 149 -0.91 2.85 -9.17
N LEU A 150 -0.84 2.61 -7.86
CA LEU A 150 -0.91 3.66 -6.85
C LEU A 150 0.27 4.63 -6.98
N LEU A 151 1.51 4.12 -7.03
CA LEU A 151 2.73 4.93 -7.16
C LEU A 151 2.68 5.85 -8.40
N ILE A 152 2.19 5.35 -9.53
CA ILE A 152 2.01 6.17 -10.73
C ILE A 152 0.88 7.20 -10.53
N SER A 153 -0.27 6.77 -10.03
CA SER A 153 -1.48 7.60 -9.98
C SER A 153 -1.38 8.74 -8.97
N ARG A 154 -0.65 8.56 -7.88
CA ARG A 154 -0.33 9.62 -6.90
C ARG A 154 0.30 10.84 -7.56
N CYS A 155 1.15 10.63 -8.57
CA CYS A 155 1.89 11.69 -9.24
C CYS A 155 1.16 12.31 -10.45
N ASP A 156 -0.01 11.78 -10.84
CA ASP A 156 -0.78 12.32 -11.96
C ASP A 156 -1.84 13.31 -11.45
N SER A 157 -1.57 14.61 -11.61
CA SER A 157 -2.49 15.67 -11.21
C SER A 157 -3.75 15.76 -12.08
N SER A 158 -3.77 15.13 -13.26
CA SER A 158 -4.93 15.12 -14.15
C SER A 158 -6.04 14.17 -13.68
N LEU A 159 -5.70 13.23 -12.79
CA LEU A 159 -6.67 12.28 -12.26
C LEU A 159 -7.47 12.86 -11.10
N PRO A 160 -8.78 12.52 -10.97
CA PRO A 160 -9.54 12.81 -9.76
C PRO A 160 -8.90 12.17 -8.52
N ILE A 161 -9.01 12.82 -7.35
CA ILE A 161 -8.48 12.33 -6.05
C ILE A 161 -8.85 10.86 -5.80
N ALA A 162 -10.08 10.46 -6.12
CA ALA A 162 -10.54 9.07 -5.97
C ALA A 162 -9.71 8.08 -6.80
N ASN A 163 -9.35 8.43 -8.04
CA ASN A 163 -8.55 7.57 -8.92
C ASN A 163 -7.05 7.69 -8.64
N ARG A 164 -6.61 8.78 -8.01
CA ARG A 164 -5.22 8.97 -7.58
C ARG A 164 -4.86 8.10 -6.38
N TYR A 165 -5.75 8.02 -5.40
CA TYR A 165 -5.46 7.42 -4.10
C TYR A 165 -6.41 6.25 -3.79
N ARG A 166 -7.73 6.50 -3.73
CA ARG A 166 -8.70 5.52 -3.20
C ARG A 166 -8.77 4.24 -4.02
N THR A 167 -9.06 4.32 -5.32
CA THR A 167 -9.30 3.16 -6.17
C THR A 167 -8.12 2.17 -6.18
N PRO A 168 -6.88 2.61 -6.49
CA PRO A 168 -5.73 1.69 -6.46
C PRO A 168 -5.39 1.20 -5.04
N SER A 169 -5.59 2.03 -4.01
CA SER A 169 -5.38 1.61 -2.62
C SER A 169 -6.36 0.51 -2.20
N LEU A 170 -7.63 0.69 -2.50
CA LEU A 170 -8.69 -0.28 -2.20
C LEU A 170 -8.40 -1.61 -2.92
N ALA A 171 -7.98 -1.58 -4.18
CA ALA A 171 -7.63 -2.80 -4.93
C ALA A 171 -6.44 -3.55 -4.29
N ALA A 172 -5.37 -2.82 -3.90
CA ALA A 172 -4.23 -3.41 -3.22
C ALA A 172 -4.62 -4.06 -1.88
N LEU A 173 -5.35 -3.36 -1.03
CA LEU A 173 -5.78 -3.89 0.27
C LEU A 173 -6.79 -5.03 0.13
N THR A 174 -7.69 -4.96 -0.87
CA THR A 174 -8.63 -6.05 -1.17
C THR A 174 -7.89 -7.34 -1.55
N THR A 175 -6.72 -7.24 -2.17
CA THR A 175 -5.87 -8.41 -2.48
C THR A 175 -5.39 -9.08 -1.19
N ILE A 176 -4.92 -8.30 -0.21
CA ILE A 176 -4.51 -8.83 1.11
C ILE A 176 -5.70 -9.48 1.83
N THR A 177 -6.83 -8.78 1.90
CA THR A 177 -7.99 -9.25 2.68
C THR A 177 -8.68 -10.44 2.02
N SER A 178 -8.70 -10.51 0.69
CA SER A 178 -9.21 -11.67 -0.04
C SER A 178 -8.30 -12.88 0.17
N TYR A 179 -6.98 -12.69 0.14
CA TYR A 179 -6.04 -13.78 0.41
C TYR A 179 -6.21 -14.34 1.82
N ASP A 180 -6.34 -13.48 2.83
CA ASP A 180 -6.59 -13.90 4.22
C ASP A 180 -7.93 -14.65 4.35
N ARG A 181 -9.02 -14.10 3.78
CA ARG A 181 -10.35 -14.71 3.82
C ARG A 181 -10.40 -16.07 3.12
N ASP A 182 -9.75 -16.22 1.99
CA ASP A 182 -9.77 -17.44 1.19
C ASP A 182 -8.86 -18.54 1.78
N HIS A 183 -8.01 -18.18 2.75
CA HIS A 183 -7.14 -19.10 3.49
C HIS A 183 -7.40 -19.04 5.00
N PRO A 184 -8.65 -19.28 5.47
CA PRO A 184 -9.06 -19.05 6.87
C PRO A 184 -8.36 -19.98 7.86
N ASN A 185 -7.72 -21.05 7.39
CA ASN A 185 -6.77 -21.85 8.17
C ASN A 185 -5.38 -21.18 8.17
N THR A 186 -5.33 -19.86 8.39
CA THR A 186 -4.21 -18.95 8.11
C THR A 186 -2.94 -19.24 8.91
N HIS A 187 -2.95 -20.27 9.76
CA HIS A 187 -1.81 -20.82 10.49
C HIS A 187 -0.87 -21.69 9.62
N THR A 188 -1.15 -21.91 8.33
CA THR A 188 -0.14 -22.56 7.48
C THR A 188 1.07 -21.64 7.30
N HIS A 189 2.28 -22.18 7.40
CA HIS A 189 3.51 -21.40 7.18
C HIS A 189 3.56 -20.71 5.81
N ALA A 190 2.91 -21.29 4.78
CA ALA A 190 2.87 -20.74 3.44
C ALA A 190 2.00 -19.47 3.33
N SER A 191 0.80 -19.45 3.94
CA SER A 191 -0.07 -18.27 3.95
C SER A 191 0.56 -17.11 4.71
N MET A 192 1.15 -17.39 5.88
CA MET A 192 1.88 -16.38 6.65
C MET A 192 3.11 -15.86 5.89
N ALA A 193 3.85 -16.71 5.19
CA ALA A 193 4.99 -16.27 4.39
C ALA A 193 4.59 -15.33 3.24
N THR A 194 3.45 -15.56 2.61
CA THR A 194 2.93 -14.68 1.55
C THR A 194 2.45 -13.34 2.09
N LEU A 195 1.66 -13.34 3.17
CA LEU A 195 1.28 -12.10 3.86
C LEU A 195 2.54 -11.34 4.34
N SER A 196 3.50 -12.04 4.92
CA SER A 196 4.76 -11.47 5.38
C SER A 196 5.52 -10.79 4.25
N ARG A 197 5.64 -11.42 3.08
CA ARG A 197 6.24 -10.80 1.88
C ARG A 197 5.50 -9.53 1.46
N MET A 198 4.17 -9.55 1.40
CA MET A 198 3.38 -8.37 1.04
C MET A 198 3.62 -7.22 2.01
N PHE A 199 3.52 -7.45 3.32
CA PHE A 199 3.69 -6.40 4.34
C PHE A 199 5.14 -5.90 4.47
N ARG A 200 6.13 -6.74 4.19
CA ARG A 200 7.55 -6.44 4.44
C ARG A 200 8.29 -5.90 3.22
N ASN A 201 8.00 -6.44 2.04
CA ASN A 201 8.78 -6.17 0.83
C ASN A 201 8.12 -5.09 -0.05
N TYR A 202 6.95 -4.60 0.30
CA TYR A 202 6.24 -3.60 -0.50
C TYR A 202 5.76 -2.45 0.39
N PRO A 203 5.71 -1.22 -0.15
CA PRO A 203 5.27 -0.07 0.62
C PRO A 203 3.79 -0.19 1.00
N MET A 204 3.50 0.01 2.29
CA MET A 204 2.13 0.02 2.83
C MET A 204 1.38 1.34 2.61
N ILE A 205 1.85 2.12 1.62
CA ILE A 205 1.21 3.35 1.15
C ILE A 205 -0.30 3.17 0.86
N PRO A 206 -0.78 2.04 0.26
CA PRO A 206 -2.22 1.83 0.09
C PRO A 206 -3.05 2.00 1.36
N PHE A 207 -2.54 1.56 2.51
CA PHE A 207 -3.25 1.67 3.78
C PHE A 207 -3.36 3.13 4.21
N HIS A 208 -2.25 3.86 4.16
CA HIS A 208 -2.20 5.28 4.52
C HIS A 208 -3.05 6.15 3.58
N ASP A 209 -2.96 5.94 2.27
CA ASP A 209 -3.73 6.70 1.28
C ASP A 209 -5.22 6.44 1.39
N LEU A 210 -5.62 5.20 1.71
CA LEU A 210 -7.01 4.88 1.93
C LEU A 210 -7.54 5.50 3.23
N PHE A 211 -6.75 5.50 4.31
CA PHE A 211 -7.07 6.19 5.56
C PHE A 211 -7.19 7.71 5.36
N ILE A 212 -6.23 8.36 4.71
CA ILE A 212 -6.30 9.79 4.41
C ILE A 212 -7.50 10.09 3.51
N SER A 213 -7.78 9.24 2.51
CA SER A 213 -8.97 9.38 1.67
C SER A 213 -10.27 9.24 2.47
N LEU A 214 -10.31 8.47 3.56
CA LEU A 214 -11.46 8.37 4.43
C LEU A 214 -11.64 9.66 5.24
N LEU A 215 -10.56 10.22 5.78
CA LEU A 215 -10.60 11.46 6.57
C LEU A 215 -10.94 12.70 5.75
N THR A 216 -10.48 12.75 4.49
CA THR A 216 -10.56 13.95 3.64
C THR A 216 -11.77 13.96 2.71
N SER A 217 -12.49 12.85 2.59
CA SER A 217 -13.57 12.72 1.61
C SER A 217 -14.94 12.87 2.26
N SER A 218 -15.69 13.91 1.89
CA SER A 218 -17.13 14.03 2.15
C SER A 218 -17.90 13.01 1.29
N LYS A 219 -17.98 11.76 1.74
CA LYS A 219 -18.67 10.70 1.00
C LYS A 219 -19.74 10.04 1.85
N THR A 220 -20.64 9.35 1.15
CA THR A 220 -21.78 8.65 1.74
C THR A 220 -21.34 7.67 2.83
N LYS A 221 -22.21 7.46 3.83
CA LYS A 221 -22.02 6.47 4.91
C LYS A 221 -21.57 5.09 4.39
N GLN A 222 -22.07 4.68 3.22
CA GLN A 222 -21.67 3.43 2.58
C GLN A 222 -20.19 3.37 2.23
N ILE A 223 -19.65 4.44 1.63
CA ILE A 223 -18.23 4.49 1.22
C ILE A 223 -17.32 4.56 2.44
N PHE A 224 -17.75 5.28 3.48
CA PHE A 224 -17.07 5.28 4.77
C PHE A 224 -16.96 3.85 5.33
N ASN A 225 -18.08 3.14 5.42
CA ASN A 225 -18.12 1.78 5.98
C ASN A 225 -17.25 0.80 5.18
N GLU A 226 -17.38 0.77 3.85
CA GLU A 226 -16.56 -0.09 2.98
C GLU A 226 -15.05 0.16 3.19
N THR A 227 -14.68 1.43 3.33
CA THR A 227 -13.29 1.84 3.53
C THR A 227 -12.79 1.45 4.92
N ALA A 228 -13.58 1.69 5.96
CA ALA A 228 -13.30 1.30 7.34
C ALA A 228 -13.14 -0.22 7.49
N GLU A 229 -14.07 -1.00 6.92
CA GLU A 229 -14.04 -2.46 6.93
C GLU A 229 -12.77 -3.00 6.25
N THR A 230 -12.36 -2.39 5.13
CA THR A 230 -11.13 -2.77 4.43
C THR A 230 -9.88 -2.50 5.28
N LEU A 231 -9.81 -1.33 5.92
CA LEU A 231 -8.69 -0.98 6.82
C LEU A 231 -8.62 -1.94 8.00
N GLN A 232 -9.76 -2.22 8.66
CA GLN A 232 -9.84 -3.17 9.77
C GLN A 232 -9.50 -4.60 9.34
N ALA A 233 -9.97 -5.06 8.18
CA ALA A 233 -9.63 -6.37 7.64
C ALA A 233 -8.13 -6.49 7.33
N THR A 234 -7.51 -5.44 6.79
CA THR A 234 -6.06 -5.41 6.54
C THR A 234 -5.26 -5.44 7.84
N HIS A 235 -5.67 -4.67 8.85
CA HIS A 235 -5.05 -4.67 10.17
C HIS A 235 -5.15 -6.05 10.84
N ARG A 236 -6.31 -6.72 10.73
CA ARG A 236 -6.48 -8.10 11.19
C ARG A 236 -5.53 -9.07 10.48
N ALA A 237 -5.39 -8.98 9.15
CA ALA A 237 -4.44 -9.82 8.41
C ALA A 237 -2.98 -9.60 8.86
N LEU A 238 -2.60 -8.36 9.20
CA LEU A 238 -1.29 -8.06 9.79
C LEU A 238 -1.11 -8.65 11.19
N SER A 239 -2.17 -8.67 12.00
CA SER A 239 -2.13 -9.23 13.37
C SER A 239 -1.75 -10.71 13.40
N LEU A 240 -2.03 -11.46 12.33
CA LEU A 240 -1.64 -12.87 12.19
C LEU A 240 -0.13 -13.08 12.13
N LEU A 241 0.63 -12.04 11.76
CA LEU A 241 2.08 -12.07 11.70
C LEU A 241 2.73 -11.67 13.04
N GLN A 242 1.95 -11.24 14.03
CA GLN A 242 2.50 -10.96 15.35
C GLN A 242 2.95 -12.26 16.02
N ASN A 243 4.21 -12.28 16.39
CA ASN A 243 4.77 -13.35 17.21
C ASN A 243 5.63 -12.71 18.29
N GLU A 244 5.31 -12.98 19.56
CA GLU A 244 6.02 -12.45 20.73
C GLU A 244 7.52 -12.80 20.72
N HIS A 245 7.93 -13.83 19.97
CA HIS A 245 9.31 -14.29 19.86
C HIS A 245 10.04 -13.76 18.63
N TRP A 246 9.34 -13.11 17.70
CA TRP A 246 9.90 -12.54 16.46
C TRP A 246 9.62 -11.05 16.40
N LEU A 247 10.24 -10.32 17.33
CA LEU A 247 10.17 -8.86 17.40
C LEU A 247 11.06 -8.24 16.32
N GLU A 248 10.68 -8.37 15.03
CA GLU A 248 11.25 -7.47 14.03
C GLU A 248 10.67 -6.07 14.29
N SER A 249 11.55 -5.10 14.55
CA SER A 249 11.18 -3.72 14.84
C SER A 249 10.29 -3.09 13.75
N TYR A 250 10.38 -3.59 12.52
CA TYR A 250 9.53 -3.17 11.41
C TYR A 250 8.05 -3.56 11.63
N TYR A 251 7.75 -4.82 11.95
CA TYR A 251 6.37 -5.28 12.15
C TYR A 251 5.69 -4.61 13.33
N ILE A 252 6.43 -4.36 14.41
CA ILE A 252 5.90 -3.64 15.58
C ILE A 252 5.49 -2.23 15.17
N LYS A 253 6.36 -1.50 14.47
CA LYS A 253 6.05 -0.15 13.99
C LYS A 253 4.86 -0.13 13.05
N LEU A 254 4.84 -1.05 12.07
CA LEU A 254 3.75 -1.14 11.10
C LEU A 254 2.41 -1.44 11.81
N TYR A 255 2.42 -2.40 12.72
CA TYR A 255 1.24 -2.77 13.51
C TYR A 255 0.75 -1.60 14.38
N SER A 256 1.65 -0.93 15.11
CA SER A 256 1.28 0.24 15.91
C SER A 256 0.67 1.36 15.06
N GLY A 257 1.22 1.62 13.87
CA GLY A 257 0.66 2.60 12.94
C GLY A 257 -0.74 2.20 12.43
N PHE A 258 -0.92 0.92 12.09
CA PHE A 258 -2.22 0.41 11.64
C PHE A 258 -3.27 0.46 12.75
N SER A 259 -2.90 0.05 13.98
CA SER A 259 -3.75 0.11 15.17
C SER A 259 -4.24 1.54 15.40
N TRP A 260 -3.31 2.50 15.43
CA TRP A 260 -3.64 3.91 15.60
C TRP A 260 -4.64 4.38 14.54
N CYS A 261 -4.39 4.12 13.25
CA CYS A 261 -5.32 4.51 12.19
C CYS A 261 -6.71 3.87 12.36
N THR A 262 -6.77 2.57 12.68
CA THR A 262 -8.06 1.88 12.87
C THR A 262 -8.82 2.38 14.09
N GLU A 263 -8.12 2.71 15.18
CA GLU A 263 -8.71 3.32 16.38
C GLU A 263 -9.33 4.68 16.05
N GLN A 264 -8.64 5.52 15.25
CA GLN A 264 -9.20 6.80 14.80
C GLN A 264 -10.48 6.61 13.97
N VAL A 265 -10.51 5.61 13.08
CA VAL A 265 -11.71 5.30 12.29
C VAL A 265 -12.87 4.85 13.18
N GLU A 266 -12.61 4.06 14.22
CA GLU A 266 -13.64 3.60 15.18
C GLU A 266 -14.23 4.74 16.01
N ILE A 267 -13.40 5.69 16.44
CA ILE A 267 -13.84 6.92 17.12
C ILE A 267 -14.77 7.71 16.20
N LEU A 268 -14.34 7.95 14.95
CA LEU A 268 -15.15 8.67 13.96
C LEU A 268 -16.48 7.95 13.66
N TYR A 269 -16.45 6.62 13.54
CA TYR A 269 -17.66 5.83 13.34
C TYR A 269 -18.64 5.98 14.51
N THR A 270 -18.14 5.95 15.73
CA THR A 270 -18.95 6.12 16.96
C THR A 270 -19.55 7.52 17.04
N MET A 271 -18.77 8.56 16.71
CA MET A 271 -19.25 9.94 16.64
C MET A 271 -20.37 10.08 15.60
N LEU A 272 -20.16 9.57 14.38
CA LEU A 272 -21.16 9.62 13.31
C LEU A 272 -22.45 8.87 13.68
N ALA A 273 -22.34 7.72 14.35
CA ALA A 273 -23.51 6.98 14.84
C ALA A 273 -24.28 7.76 15.90
N TYR A 274 -23.58 8.37 16.87
CA TYR A 274 -24.17 9.18 17.92
C TYR A 274 -24.97 10.38 17.36
N PHE A 275 -24.40 11.12 16.42
CA PHE A 275 -25.09 12.26 15.80
C PHE A 275 -26.30 11.79 14.97
N SER A 276 -26.15 10.71 14.19
CA SER A 276 -27.25 10.13 13.41
C SER A 276 -28.45 9.72 14.27
N ASP A 277 -28.22 9.20 15.48
CA ASP A 277 -29.29 8.75 16.39
C ASP A 277 -30.00 9.92 17.11
N GLN A 278 -29.34 11.07 17.24
CA GLN A 278 -29.94 12.27 17.84
C GLN A 278 -30.79 13.10 16.86
N GLY A 279 -30.93 12.67 15.60
CA GLY A 279 -31.71 13.39 14.58
C GLY A 279 -31.04 14.67 14.08
N ALA A 280 -29.89 15.05 14.64
CA ALA A 280 -28.94 15.94 14.01
C ALA A 280 -28.07 15.06 13.12
N CYS A 281 -28.52 14.75 11.91
CA CYS A 281 -27.60 14.27 10.88
C CYS A 281 -26.97 15.55 10.31
N PRO A 282 -25.76 15.98 10.72
CA PRO A 282 -25.06 16.90 9.87
C PRO A 282 -24.78 16.10 8.59
N ASP A 283 -25.15 16.63 7.44
CA ASP A 283 -24.58 16.09 6.22
C ASP A 283 -23.06 16.08 6.42
N LEU A 284 -22.36 15.02 6.01
CA LEU A 284 -20.89 14.97 6.05
C LEU A 284 -20.26 16.19 5.34
N GLU A 285 -21.04 16.90 4.52
CA GLU A 285 -20.74 18.19 3.91
C GLU A 285 -20.54 19.32 4.94
N ASP A 286 -21.35 19.38 5.99
CA ASP A 286 -21.24 20.37 7.09
C ASP A 286 -20.10 20.04 8.07
N PHE A 287 -19.72 18.77 8.16
CA PHE A 287 -18.69 18.29 9.09
C PHE A 287 -17.25 18.49 8.58
N VAL A 288 -17.04 18.50 7.26
CA VAL A 288 -15.70 18.63 6.64
C VAL A 288 -15.47 20.00 6.00
N GLY A 289 -16.51 20.80 5.73
CA GLY A 289 -16.36 22.24 5.49
C GLY A 289 -15.31 22.68 4.45
N ILE A 290 -15.07 21.90 3.38
CA ILE A 290 -14.27 22.35 2.21
C ILE A 290 -15.24 22.63 1.07
N GLY A 291 -16.10 23.62 1.28
CA GLY A 291 -17.16 23.96 0.32
C GLY A 291 -17.64 25.41 0.35
N SER A 292 -17.03 26.32 1.12
CA SER A 292 -17.07 27.77 0.91
C SER A 292 -16.39 28.51 2.08
N GLY A 293 -15.17 29.01 1.85
CA GLY A 293 -14.60 30.17 2.54
C GLY A 293 -14.36 30.14 4.07
N SER A 294 -14.78 29.12 4.82
CA SER A 294 -14.59 29.04 6.27
C SER A 294 -14.58 27.57 6.70
N GLY A 295 -13.43 26.90 6.56
CA GLY A 295 -13.25 25.56 7.10
C GLY A 295 -13.25 25.60 8.62
N MET A 296 -14.06 24.75 9.26
CA MET A 296 -13.86 24.45 10.67
C MET A 296 -12.60 23.59 10.79
N ASP A 297 -11.60 24.10 11.50
CA ASP A 297 -10.39 23.36 11.82
C ASP A 297 -10.74 22.16 12.72
N LEU A 298 -9.96 21.09 12.66
CA LEU A 298 -10.08 19.89 13.51
C LEU A 298 -10.12 20.28 15.00
N GLU A 299 -9.46 21.38 15.39
CA GLU A 299 -9.55 21.98 16.73
C GLU A 299 -10.97 22.43 17.12
N SER A 300 -11.76 22.92 16.16
CA SER A 300 -13.16 23.32 16.39
C SER A 300 -14.07 22.11 16.57
N LEU A 301 -13.74 20.99 15.92
CA LEU A 301 -14.44 19.71 16.09
C LEU A 301 -14.19 19.12 17.48
N ILE A 302 -12.93 19.17 17.93
CA ILE A 302 -12.53 18.78 19.28
C ILE A 302 -13.21 19.70 20.31
N ALA A 303 -13.23 21.02 20.07
CA ALA A 303 -13.91 21.97 20.95
C ALA A 303 -15.44 21.76 21.01
N ALA A 304 -16.08 21.38 19.90
CA ALA A 304 -17.51 21.07 19.87
C ALA A 304 -17.83 19.77 20.65
N TYR A 305 -17.02 18.73 20.47
CA TYR A 305 -17.13 17.49 21.24
C TYR A 305 -16.86 17.71 22.73
N GLU A 306 -15.85 18.51 23.09
CA GLU A 306 -15.54 18.91 24.48
C GLU A 306 -16.66 19.76 25.10
N ALA A 307 -17.30 20.64 24.33
CA ALA A 307 -18.42 21.47 24.78
C ALA A 307 -19.70 20.66 25.03
N GLU A 308 -20.00 19.66 24.21
CA GLU A 308 -21.16 18.77 24.40
C GLU A 308 -20.93 17.72 25.49
N CYS A 309 -19.73 17.13 25.58
CA CYS A 309 -19.38 16.23 26.67
C CYS A 309 -19.27 16.97 28.03
N GLY A 310 -18.88 18.25 28.02
CA GLY A 310 -18.88 19.12 29.20
C GLY A 310 -20.26 19.40 29.79
N HIS A 311 -21.34 19.16 29.03
CA HIS A 311 -22.72 19.30 29.53
C HIS A 311 -23.31 18.02 30.14
N GLN A 312 -22.70 16.84 29.96
CA GLN A 312 -23.20 15.58 30.53
C GLN A 312 -22.37 15.06 31.73
N HIS A 313 -21.21 15.64 32.02
CA HIS A 313 -20.43 15.33 33.23
C HIS A 313 -19.98 16.60 33.98
N CYS A 314 -20.95 17.33 34.52
CA CYS A 314 -20.69 18.41 35.47
C CYS A 314 -20.96 17.96 36.91
N GLU A 315 -20.22 16.96 37.41
CA GLU A 315 -19.87 16.82 38.85
C GLU A 315 -18.51 16.08 39.02
N ARG A 316 -17.45 16.59 38.38
CA ARG A 316 -16.04 16.55 38.81
C ARG A 316 -15.18 17.09 37.67
N GLY A 317 -14.53 18.23 37.90
CA GLY A 317 -13.70 18.89 36.88
C GLY A 317 -12.54 18.00 36.40
N PRO A 318 -12.09 18.17 35.15
CA PRO A 318 -11.02 17.35 34.60
C PRO A 318 -9.68 17.68 35.27
N ASP A 319 -8.98 16.63 35.66
CA ASP A 319 -7.61 16.67 36.15
C ASP A 319 -6.70 17.15 35.01
N ALA A 320 -5.76 18.05 35.31
CA ALA A 320 -4.90 18.72 34.31
C ALA A 320 -4.01 17.75 33.50
N ASP A 321 -4.04 16.47 33.82
CA ASP A 321 -3.27 15.40 33.21
C ASP A 321 -3.87 14.91 31.87
N GLU A 322 -5.19 15.06 31.65
CA GLU A 322 -5.87 14.52 30.46
C GLU A 322 -5.75 15.44 29.24
N ARG A 323 -5.76 16.77 29.46
CA ARG A 323 -5.48 17.78 28.43
C ARG A 323 -4.03 17.72 27.94
N THR A 324 -3.10 17.51 28.87
CA THR A 324 -1.68 17.29 28.57
C THR A 324 -1.45 15.98 27.81
N ARG A 325 -2.33 14.98 27.99
CA ARG A 325 -2.25 13.68 27.28
C ARG A 325 -2.70 13.80 25.83
N ILE A 326 -3.76 14.56 25.55
CA ILE A 326 -4.26 14.81 24.19
C ILE A 326 -3.30 15.70 23.39
N GLU A 327 -2.74 16.75 23.99
CA GLU A 327 -1.71 17.59 23.36
C GLU A 327 -0.42 16.81 23.07
N ARG A 328 -0.09 15.81 23.89
CA ARG A 328 1.07 14.92 23.66
C ARG A 328 0.77 13.79 22.65
N ILE A 329 -0.49 13.40 22.47
CA ILE A 329 -0.96 12.44 21.45
C ILE A 329 -1.04 13.10 20.06
N MET A 330 -1.42 14.37 19.99
CA MET A 330 -1.47 15.16 18.76
C MET A 330 -0.12 15.80 18.38
N GLY A 331 0.91 15.59 19.20
CA GLY A 331 2.29 15.80 18.81
C GLY A 331 2.59 14.91 17.62
N LEU A 332 2.43 15.48 16.41
CA LEU A 332 3.12 15.10 15.19
C LEU A 332 4.60 15.02 15.52
N GLY A 333 5.01 13.89 16.10
CA GLY A 333 6.41 13.63 16.35
C GLY A 333 7.09 13.68 14.99
N ASP A 334 8.22 14.38 14.93
CA ASP A 334 9.11 14.39 13.78
C ASP A 334 9.46 12.97 13.27
N SER A 335 9.13 11.91 14.05
CA SER A 335 9.24 10.49 13.70
C SER A 335 8.05 9.88 12.91
N PHE A 336 6.88 10.51 12.79
CA PHE A 336 5.72 9.91 12.13
C PHE A 336 5.84 9.95 10.60
N PHE A 337 6.36 11.06 10.07
CA PHE A 337 6.70 11.19 8.65
C PHE A 337 7.95 10.38 8.25
N ASP A 338 8.86 10.12 9.18
CA ASP A 338 10.04 9.27 8.95
C ASP A 338 9.70 7.78 8.75
N VAL A 339 8.50 7.33 9.13
CA VAL A 339 8.13 5.90 9.13
C VAL A 339 7.00 5.56 8.15
N ALA A 340 6.13 6.51 7.78
CA ALA A 340 5.06 6.30 6.81
C ALA A 340 5.39 6.76 5.37
N GLY A 341 6.57 7.35 5.16
CA GLY A 341 6.95 7.88 3.87
C GLY A 341 8.42 8.29 3.85
N GLY A 342 9.31 7.31 3.70
CA GLY A 342 10.51 7.56 2.93
C GLY A 342 10.10 7.82 1.47
N ILE A 343 9.55 9.01 1.22
CA ILE A 343 9.28 9.70 -0.04
C ILE A 343 8.39 10.90 0.34
N PHE A 344 8.92 12.09 0.06
CA PHE A 344 8.31 13.41 0.25
C PHE A 344 6.84 13.53 -0.17
#